data_AF-A0AAW2B1Z0-F1
#
_entry.id   AF-A0AAW2B1Z0-F1
#
_cell.length_a   1.000
_cell.length_b   1.000
_cell.length_c   1.000
_cell.angle_alpha   90.00
_cell.angle_beta   90.00
_cell.angle_gamma   90.00
#
_symmetry.space_group_name_H-M   'P 1'
#
loop_
_entity.id
_entity.type
_entity.pdbx_description
1 polymer ?
#
loop_
_entity_poly.entity_id
_entity_poly.type
_entity_poly.pdbx_seq_one_letter_code
_entity_poly.pdbx_strand_id
1 'polypeptide(L)'
;MSRLTPQILGQDNFPTPLIIDWAHRSPTVRQSNRASSRSIMFKLLNFQDKVKILRIAREKKKLEHNGTRIYIYPDFSTELMKRRKGFDPVKNKL
;
A
#
# COMPACT_ATOMS: atom_id res chain seq x y z
N MET A 1 0.35 10.60 5.39
CA MET A 1 0.44 9.14 5.54
C MET A 1 0.54 8.72 7.00
N SER A 2 1.39 9.33 7.83
CA SER A 2 1.60 8.96 9.24
C SER A 2 0.32 8.91 10.09
N ARG A 3 -0.64 9.82 9.87
CA ARG A 3 -1.96 9.81 10.55
C ARG A 3 -3.00 8.90 9.87
N LEU A 4 -2.91 8.77 8.55
CA LEU A 4 -3.86 8.03 7.73
C LEU A 4 -3.72 6.51 7.92
N THR A 5 -2.48 6.01 7.95
CA THR A 5 -2.24 4.57 8.02
C THR A 5 -2.75 3.94 9.31
N PRO A 6 -2.53 4.50 10.52
CA PRO A 6 -3.13 3.95 11.74
C PRO A 6 -4.66 4.10 11.76
N GLN A 7 -5.21 5.17 11.18
CA GLN A 7 -6.67 5.36 11.12
C GLN A 7 -7.36 4.24 10.32
N ILE A 8 -6.78 3.85 9.18
CA ILE A 8 -7.34 2.80 8.32
C ILE A 8 -7.03 1.40 8.88
N LEU A 9 -5.81 1.20 9.36
CA LEU A 9 -5.32 -0.12 9.76
C LEU A 9 -5.63 -0.45 11.23
N GLY A 10 -6.11 0.50 12.03
CA GLY A 10 -6.42 0.35 13.46
C GLY A 10 -5.27 0.90 14.30
N GLN A 11 -5.56 1.86 15.18
CA GLN A 11 -4.54 2.55 15.96
C GLN A 11 -3.81 1.61 16.93
N ASP A 12 -4.53 0.63 17.48
CA ASP A 12 -4.00 -0.34 18.45
C ASP A 12 -2.83 -1.16 17.90
N ASN A 13 -2.71 -1.28 16.56
CA ASN A 13 -1.63 -2.01 15.91
C ASN A 13 -0.28 -1.25 15.91
N PHE A 14 -0.31 0.05 16.20
CA PHE A 14 0.83 0.96 16.11
C PHE A 14 1.04 1.69 17.44
N PRO A 15 1.60 1.02 18.46
CA PRO A 15 1.88 1.63 19.76
C PRO A 15 2.94 2.73 19.67
N THR A 16 3.82 2.65 18.68
CA THR A 16 4.79 3.68 18.32
C THR A 16 4.36 4.40 17.04
N PRO A 17 4.65 5.70 16.91
CA PRO A 17 4.34 6.45 15.71
C PRO A 17 5.15 5.93 14.51
N LEU A 18 4.48 5.79 13.37
CA LEU A 18 5.12 5.41 12.12
C LEU A 18 6.05 6.51 11.62
N ILE A 19 7.34 6.21 11.53
CA ILE A 19 8.35 7.12 10.98
C ILE A 19 8.42 6.93 9.46
N ILE A 20 8.12 7.98 8.73
CA ILE A 20 8.08 8.01 7.27
C ILE A 20 9.27 8.81 6.77
N ASP A 21 10.14 8.18 5.97
CA ASP A 21 11.27 8.85 5.32
C ASP A 21 10.75 9.85 4.27
N TRP A 22 9.91 9.35 3.37
CA TRP A 22 9.30 10.16 2.32
C TRP A 22 7.96 9.59 1.88
N ALA A 23 7.09 10.45 1.37
CA ALA A 23 5.84 10.08 0.74
C ALA A 23 5.54 11.05 -0.40
N HIS A 24 5.33 10.54 -1.60
CA HIS A 24 4.99 11.34 -2.77
C HIS A 24 3.93 10.65 -3.64
N ARG A 25 3.34 11.39 -4.57
CA ARG A 25 2.40 10.83 -5.55
C ARG A 25 3.12 10.40 -6.81
N SER A 26 2.76 9.23 -7.34
CA SER A 26 3.31 8.68 -8.58
C SER A 26 2.20 8.37 -9.60
N PRO A 27 2.39 8.64 -10.89
CA PRO A 27 3.50 9.41 -11.47
C PRO A 27 3.44 10.91 -11.09
N THR A 28 4.59 11.59 -11.09
CA THR A 28 4.71 13.01 -10.74
C THR A 28 3.88 13.88 -11.68
N VAL A 29 3.89 13.57 -12.97
CA VAL A 29 3.08 14.24 -13.99
C VAL A 29 1.71 13.59 -14.07
N ARG A 30 0.67 14.40 -13.89
CA ARG A 30 -0.72 13.97 -14.10
C ARG A 30 -1.01 14.03 -15.60
N GLN A 31 -1.28 12.88 -16.21
CA GLN A 31 -1.87 12.84 -17.54
C GLN A 31 -3.31 13.36 -17.44
N SER A 32 -3.67 14.36 -18.25
CA SER A 32 -4.99 15.02 -18.23
C SER A 32 -6.17 14.03 -18.32
N ASN A 33 -5.98 12.92 -19.03
CA ASN A 33 -7.03 11.93 -19.29
C ASN A 33 -7.21 10.87 -18.17
N ARG A 34 -6.47 10.93 -17.06
CA ARG A 34 -6.69 10.03 -15.91
C ARG A 34 -7.63 10.67 -14.88
N ALA A 35 -8.88 10.19 -14.87
CA ALA A 35 -9.86 10.51 -13.83
C ALA A 35 -9.54 9.86 -12.46
N SER A 36 -8.71 8.81 -12.43
CA SER A 36 -8.35 8.11 -11.20
C SER A 36 -7.37 8.90 -10.32
N SER A 37 -7.52 8.80 -9.00
CA SER A 37 -6.54 9.30 -8.05
C SER A 37 -5.15 8.68 -8.28
N ARG A 38 -4.09 9.49 -8.18
CA ARG A 38 -2.70 9.00 -8.27
C ARG A 38 -2.33 8.13 -7.07
N SER A 39 -1.53 7.09 -7.29
CA SER A 39 -1.00 6.28 -6.19
C SER A 39 -0.05 7.12 -5.33
N ILE A 40 0.04 6.76 -4.05
CA ILE A 40 0.99 7.34 -3.11
C ILE A 40 2.07 6.30 -2.88
N MET A 41 3.31 6.65 -3.20
CA MET A 41 4.48 5.86 -2.86
C MET A 41 5.09 6.45 -1.60
N PHE A 42 5.31 5.63 -0.58
CA PHE A 42 5.92 6.08 0.66
C PHE A 42 6.92 5.04 1.16
N LYS A 43 8.02 5.54 1.72
CA LYS A 43 9.05 4.75 2.36
C LYS A 43 8.99 4.97 3.86
N LEU A 44 9.03 3.86 4.60
CA LEU A 44 9.12 3.85 6.04
C LEU A 44 10.58 3.72 6.44
N LEU A 45 10.95 4.36 7.54
CA LEU A 45 12.29 4.23 8.10
C LEU A 45 12.55 2.77 8.53
N ASN A 46 11.55 2.16 9.19
CA ASN A 46 11.65 0.81 9.71
C ASN A 46 11.02 -0.22 8.76
N PHE A 47 11.79 -1.26 8.42
CA PHE A 47 11.30 -2.37 7.60
C PHE A 47 10.19 -3.18 8.31
N GLN A 48 10.26 -3.33 9.63
CA GLN A 48 9.27 -4.06 10.42
C GLN A 48 7.86 -3.43 10.29
N ASP A 49 7.79 -2.10 10.28
CA ASP A 49 6.54 -1.36 10.10
C ASP A 49 5.94 -1.61 8.72
N LYS A 50 6.78 -1.66 7.67
CA LYS A 50 6.34 -2.02 6.31
C LYS A 50 5.71 -3.41 6.29
N VAL A 51 6.36 -4.41 6.87
CA VAL A 51 5.87 -5.79 6.89
C VAL A 51 4.57 -5.88 7.67
N LYS A 52 4.49 -5.23 8.84
CA LYS A 52 3.28 -5.18 9.67
C LYS A 52 2.10 -4.57 8.91
N ILE A 53 2.29 -3.41 8.27
CA ILE A 53 1.26 -2.74 7.47
C ILE A 53 0.75 -3.65 6.35
N LEU A 54 1.65 -4.30 5.61
CA LEU A 54 1.27 -5.19 4.51
C LEU A 54 0.53 -6.43 5.01
N ARG A 55 0.87 -6.96 6.18
CA ARG A 55 0.16 -8.08 6.81
C ARG A 55 -1.27 -7.67 7.19
N ILE A 56 -1.42 -6.61 7.97
CA ILE A 56 -2.73 -6.12 8.42
C ILE A 56 -3.63 -5.77 7.23
N ALA A 57 -3.07 -5.13 6.19
CA ALA A 57 -3.80 -4.80 4.98
C ALA A 57 -4.38 -6.05 4.26
N ARG A 58 -3.62 -7.15 4.24
CA ARG A 58 -4.08 -8.43 3.67
C ARG A 58 -5.14 -9.10 4.53
N GLU A 59 -4.95 -9.10 5.84
CA GLU A 59 -5.88 -9.71 6.81
C GLU A 59 -7.23 -9.00 6.82
N LYS A 60 -7.26 -7.65 6.80
CA LYS A 60 -8.50 -6.87 6.76
C LYS A 60 -9.29 -7.03 5.46
N LYS A 61 -8.64 -7.36 4.32
CA LYS A 61 -9.20 -7.52 2.95
C LYS A 61 -9.90 -6.28 2.35
N LYS A 62 -10.67 -5.53 3.14
CA LYS A 62 -11.39 -4.32 2.77
C LYS A 62 -10.86 -3.17 3.64
N LEU A 63 -10.15 -2.25 3.02
CA LEU A 63 -9.70 -1.01 3.64
C LEU A 63 -10.51 0.14 3.04
N GLU A 64 -11.05 1.00 3.89
CA GLU A 64 -11.86 2.14 3.47
C GLU A 64 -11.40 3.41 4.16
N HIS A 65 -11.52 4.53 3.46
CA HIS A 65 -11.30 5.86 3.98
C HIS A 65 -12.34 6.79 3.35
N ASN A 66 -13.11 7.48 4.17
CA ASN A 66 -14.18 8.39 3.73
C ASN A 66 -15.14 7.72 2.71
N GLY A 67 -15.57 6.49 2.99
CA GLY A 67 -16.46 5.72 2.11
C GLY A 67 -15.80 5.21 0.81
N THR A 68 -14.52 5.50 0.58
CA THR A 68 -13.78 5.05 -0.62
C THR A 68 -12.86 3.89 -0.27
N ARG A 69 -12.91 2.81 -1.07
CA ARG A 69 -12.02 1.67 -0.90
C ARG A 69 -10.58 2.03 -1.27
N ILE A 70 -9.66 1.68 -0.38
CA ILE A 70 -8.22 1.87 -0.55
C ILE A 70 -7.55 0.52 -0.69
N TYR A 71 -6.43 0.50 -1.42
CA TYR A 71 -5.58 -0.66 -1.56
C TYR A 71 -4.15 -0.29 -1.17
N ILE A 72 -3.48 -1.19 -0.44
CA ILE A 72 -2.09 -1.08 -0.04
C ILE A 72 -1.34 -2.29 -0.58
N TYR A 73 -0.33 -2.05 -1.40
CA TYR A 73 0.49 -3.08 -2.01
C TYR A 73 1.97 -2.83 -1.76
N PRO A 74 2.81 -3.89 -1.72
CA PRO A 74 4.25 -3.70 -1.76
C PRO A 74 4.68 -3.10 -3.10
N ASP A 75 5.70 -2.24 -3.05
CA ASP A 75 6.38 -1.76 -4.25
C ASP A 75 7.41 -2.79 -4.75
N PHE A 76 7.38 -3.10 -6.04
CA PHE A 76 8.21 -4.10 -6.70
C PHE A 76 8.72 -3.56 -8.02
N SER A 77 9.92 -3.98 -8.43
CA SER A 77 10.41 -3.69 -9.77
C SER A 77 9.50 -4.32 -10.83
N THR A 78 9.50 -3.72 -12.03
CA THR A 78 8.68 -4.19 -13.17
C THR A 78 8.98 -5.65 -13.52
N GLU A 79 10.24 -6.05 -13.49
CA GLU A 79 10.67 -7.42 -13.72
C GLU A 79 10.13 -8.38 -12.67
N LEU A 80 10.26 -8.03 -11.38
CA LEU A 80 9.76 -8.86 -10.30
C LEU A 80 8.23 -8.97 -10.35
N MET A 81 7.52 -7.89 -10.68
CA MET A 81 6.07 -7.92 -10.90
C MET A 81 5.69 -8.89 -12.01
N LYS A 82 6.39 -8.88 -13.15
CA LYS A 82 6.14 -9.82 -14.26
C LYS A 82 6.34 -11.27 -13.83
N ARG A 83 7.45 -11.57 -13.15
CA ARG A 83 7.73 -12.93 -12.64
C ARG A 83 6.65 -13.39 -11.66
N ARG A 84 6.21 -12.52 -10.73
CA ARG A 84 5.13 -12.83 -9.78
C ARG A 84 3.79 -13.08 -10.48
N LYS A 85 3.47 -12.29 -11.50
CA LYS A 85 2.24 -12.46 -12.30
C LYS A 85 2.19 -13.82 -13.00
N GLY A 86 3.35 -14.38 -13.36
CA GLY A 86 3.45 -15.74 -13.89
C GLY A 86 2.90 -16.84 -12.97
N PHE A 87 2.81 -16.58 -11.65
CA PHE A 87 2.24 -17.53 -10.68
C PHE A 87 0.73 -17.34 -10.46
N ASP A 88 0.10 -16.33 -11.06
CA ASP A 88 -1.34 -16.10 -10.92
C ASP A 88 -2.19 -17.32 -11.36
N PRO A 89 -1.86 -18.07 -12.45
CA PRO A 89 -2.61 -19.27 -12.83
C PRO A 89 -2.61 -20.37 -11.77
N VAL A 90 -1.53 -20.50 -10.98
CA VAL A 90 -1.45 -21.46 -9.89
C VAL A 90 -2.24 -20.94 -8.68
N LYS A 91 -2.08 -19.65 -8.37
CA LYS A 91 -2.74 -19.02 -7.24
C LYS A 91 -4.27 -19.02 -7.37
N ASN A 92 -4.80 -18.89 -8.58
CA ASN A 92 -6.25 -18.90 -8.82
C ASN A 92 -6.87 -20.31 -8.74
N LYS A 93 -6.06 -21.37 -8.68
CA LYS A 93 -6.51 -22.76 -8.53
C LYS A 93 -6.52 -23.25 -7.06
N LEU A 94 -6.02 -22.43 -6.14
CA LEU A 94 -5.97 -22.67 -4.69
C LEU A 94 -7.08 -21.87 -3.99
#